data_AF-A0A377BNQ6-F1
#
_entry.id   AF-A0A377BNQ6-F1
#
_cell.length_a   1.000
_cell.length_b   1.000
_cell.length_c   1.000
_cell.angle_alpha   90.00
_cell.angle_beta   90.00
_cell.angle_gamma   90.00
#
_symmetry.space_group_name_H-M   'P 1'
#
loop_
_entity.id
_entity.type
_entity.pdbx_description
1 polymer ?
#
loop_
_entity_poly.entity_id
_entity_poly.type
_entity_poly.pdbx_seq_one_letter_code
_entity_poly.pdbx_strand_id
1 'polypeptide(L)'
;MPMPIPEGAFAEEERYMINGVLTLASRSLRGIMTPRGEISWVDANLGVDEIREQLLSSPHSLFPVCRGELDEIIGIVRAKRTAGGAGRGR
;
A
#
# COMPACT_ATOMS: atom_id res chain seq x y z
N MET A 1 25.96 33.36 -15.51
CA MET A 1 26.61 32.16 -14.94
C MET A 1 25.64 31.52 -13.96
N PRO A 2 25.46 30.19 -13.93
CA PRO A 2 24.70 29.57 -12.85
C PRO A 2 25.39 29.89 -11.51
N MET A 3 24.60 30.29 -10.51
CA MET A 3 25.10 30.62 -9.18
C MET A 3 25.69 29.34 -8.53
N PRO A 4 26.86 29.41 -7.89
CA PRO A 4 27.38 28.29 -7.11
C PRO A 4 26.47 28.02 -5.91
N ILE A 5 26.01 26.79 -5.76
CA ILE A 5 25.23 26.35 -4.59
C ILE A 5 26.20 26.30 -3.40
N PRO A 6 25.92 26.98 -2.27
CA PRO A 6 26.79 26.97 -1.11
C PRO A 6 27.02 25.54 -0.58
N GLU A 7 28.26 25.24 -0.19
CA GLU A 7 28.59 23.97 0.47
C GLU A 7 27.82 23.91 1.81
N GLY A 8 26.86 22.98 1.91
CA GLY A 8 25.92 22.91 3.04
C GLY A 8 24.51 23.47 2.79
N ALA A 9 24.15 23.85 1.56
CA ALA A 9 22.81 24.35 1.23
C ALA A 9 21.66 23.33 1.46
N PHE A 10 21.98 22.05 1.56
CA PHE A 10 21.01 20.97 1.80
C PHE A 10 21.49 20.05 2.92
N ALA A 11 20.55 19.67 3.80
CA ALA A 11 20.74 18.61 4.78
C ALA A 11 20.85 17.23 4.09
N GLU A 12 21.32 16.21 4.83
CA GLU A 12 21.52 14.88 4.27
C GLU A 12 20.20 14.23 3.82
N GLU A 13 19.14 14.43 4.59
CA GLU A 13 17.79 13.94 4.29
C GLU A 13 17.24 14.57 3.01
N GLU A 14 17.47 15.88 2.81
CA GLU A 14 17.07 16.59 1.60
C GLU A 14 17.81 16.06 0.38
N ARG A 15 19.12 15.80 0.50
CA ARG A 15 19.91 15.17 -0.57
C ARG A 15 19.41 13.76 -0.86
N TYR A 16 19.03 12.98 0.15
CA TYR A 16 18.48 11.64 -0.04
C TYR A 16 17.14 11.68 -0.79
N MET A 17 16.23 12.57 -0.41
CA MET A 17 14.96 12.76 -1.09
C MET A 17 15.15 13.21 -2.55
N ILE A 18 16.02 14.19 -2.81
CA ILE A 18 16.33 14.68 -4.16
C ILE A 18 16.88 13.55 -5.03
N ASN A 19 17.85 12.77 -4.52
CA ASN A 19 18.38 11.61 -5.24
C ASN A 19 17.29 10.57 -5.49
N GLY A 20 16.39 10.32 -4.53
CA GLY A 20 15.25 9.43 -4.71
C GLY A 20 14.33 9.85 -5.86
N VAL A 21 14.05 11.16 -6.00
CA VAL A 21 13.25 11.69 -7.11
C VAL A 21 13.97 11.58 -8.45
N LEU A 22 15.24 11.98 -8.51
CA LEU A 22 16.04 11.95 -9.74
C LEU A 22 16.26 10.53 -10.26
N THR A 23 16.37 9.55 -9.36
CA THR A 23 16.55 8.14 -9.72
C THR A 23 15.24 7.39 -9.95
N LEU A 24 14.08 7.98 -9.64
CA LEU A 24 12.80 7.29 -9.74
C LEU A 24 12.50 6.80 -11.16
N ALA A 25 12.84 7.60 -12.17
CA ALA A 25 12.59 7.28 -13.58
C ALA A 25 13.39 6.07 -14.10
N SER A 26 14.51 5.74 -13.46
CA SER A 26 15.36 4.59 -13.84
C SER A 26 15.10 3.35 -12.99
N ARG A 27 14.27 3.44 -11.94
CA ARG A 27 13.90 2.28 -11.12
C ARG A 27 12.88 1.41 -11.84
N SER A 28 13.12 0.10 -11.86
CA SER A 28 12.12 -0.85 -12.35
C SER A 28 10.92 -0.92 -11.41
N LEU A 29 9.72 -1.14 -11.95
CA LEU A 29 8.50 -1.37 -11.14
C LEU A 29 8.69 -2.52 -10.16
N ARG A 30 9.37 -3.60 -10.58
CA ARG A 30 9.67 -4.76 -9.74
C ARG A 30 10.51 -4.40 -8.50
N GLY A 31 11.36 -3.37 -8.59
CA GLY A 31 12.16 -2.87 -7.46
C GLY A 31 11.43 -1.88 -6.56
N ILE A 32 10.12 -1.65 -6.77
CA ILE A 32 9.28 -0.74 -5.99
C ILE A 32 8.02 -1.44 -5.47
N MET A 33 7.39 -2.30 -6.28
CA MET A 33 6.15 -2.99 -5.94
C MET A 33 6.34 -3.98 -4.79
N THR A 34 5.27 -4.22 -4.03
CA THR A 34 5.20 -5.32 -3.06
C THR A 34 5.34 -6.66 -3.80
N PRO A 35 6.28 -7.53 -3.39
CA PRO A 35 6.42 -8.86 -3.99
C PRO A 35 5.11 -9.66 -3.89
N ARG A 36 4.83 -10.47 -4.92
CA ARG A 36 3.58 -11.24 -5.02
C ARG A 36 3.25 -12.06 -3.76
N GLY A 37 4.25 -12.72 -3.17
CA GLY A 37 4.06 -13.56 -1.98
C GLY A 37 3.76 -12.78 -0.70
N GLU A 38 3.94 -11.46 -0.71
CA GLU A 38 3.71 -10.56 0.43
C GLU A 38 2.41 -9.75 0.27
N ILE A 39 1.69 -9.92 -0.85
CA ILE A 39 0.42 -9.24 -1.07
C ILE A 39 -0.63 -9.82 -0.13
N SER A 40 -1.25 -8.97 0.67
CA SER A 40 -2.48 -9.31 1.40
C SER A 40 -3.68 -9.16 0.47
N TRP A 41 -4.43 -10.24 0.26
CA TRP A 41 -5.61 -10.29 -0.62
C TRP A 41 -6.72 -11.13 0.02
N VAL A 42 -7.94 -10.98 -0.47
CA VAL A 42 -9.14 -11.64 0.05
C VAL A 42 -9.67 -12.60 -1.02
N ASP A 43 -10.00 -13.83 -0.62
CA ASP A 43 -10.69 -14.77 -1.50
C ASP A 43 -12.21 -14.53 -1.46
N ALA A 44 -12.80 -14.32 -2.64
CA ALA A 44 -14.24 -14.13 -2.85
C ALA A 44 -15.08 -15.36 -2.49
N ASN A 45 -14.45 -16.52 -2.35
CA ASN A 45 -15.13 -17.76 -1.93
C ASN A 45 -15.29 -17.86 -0.40
N LEU A 46 -14.63 -17.00 0.38
CA LEU A 46 -14.74 -16.99 1.84
C LEU A 46 -16.09 -16.44 2.30
N GLY A 47 -16.50 -16.85 3.50
CA GLY A 47 -17.67 -16.29 4.17
C GLY A 47 -17.48 -14.80 4.47
N VAL A 48 -18.58 -14.04 4.48
CA VAL A 48 -18.55 -12.59 4.75
C VAL A 48 -17.90 -12.26 6.09
N ASP A 49 -18.11 -13.10 7.11
CA ASP A 49 -17.52 -12.90 8.44
C ASP A 49 -15.99 -13.13 8.45
N GLU A 50 -15.51 -14.15 7.73
CA GLU A 50 -14.08 -14.43 7.57
C GLU A 50 -13.37 -13.30 6.81
N ILE A 51 -13.99 -12.85 5.72
CA ILE A 51 -13.51 -11.70 4.94
C ILE A 51 -13.44 -10.46 5.84
N ARG A 52 -14.47 -10.23 6.66
CA ARG A 52 -14.51 -9.08 7.57
C ARG A 52 -13.42 -9.15 8.62
N GLU A 53 -13.18 -10.31 9.21
CA GLU A 53 -12.11 -10.52 10.19
C GLU A 53 -10.73 -10.28 9.56
N GLN A 54 -10.50 -10.78 8.35
CA GLN A 54 -9.27 -10.56 7.60
C GLN A 54 -9.03 -9.06 7.31
N LEU A 55 -10.07 -8.34 6.89
CA LEU A 55 -9.99 -6.90 6.61
C LEU A 55 -9.72 -6.06 7.87
N LEU A 56 -10.19 -6.50 9.04
CA LEU A 56 -10.01 -5.77 10.30
C LEU A 56 -8.68 -6.08 10.99
N SER A 57 -8.12 -7.27 10.76
CA SER A 57 -6.85 -7.73 11.36
C SER A 57 -5.62 -7.20 10.62
N SER A 58 -5.74 -6.87 9.34
CA SER A 58 -4.63 -6.37 8.54
C SER A 58 -4.42 -4.85 8.69
N PRO A 59 -3.16 -4.36 8.65
CA PRO A 59 -2.85 -2.93 8.68
C PRO A 59 -3.14 -2.23 7.33
N HIS A 60 -3.43 -2.98 6.27
CA HIS A 60 -3.64 -2.43 4.94
C HIS A 60 -5.05 -1.86 4.76
N SER A 61 -5.18 -0.83 3.92
CA SER A 61 -6.47 -0.20 3.63
C SER A 61 -7.15 -0.73 2.39
N LEU A 62 -6.40 -1.34 1.47
CA LEU A 62 -6.86 -1.82 0.17
C LEU A 62 -6.40 -3.26 -0.01
N PHE A 63 -7.32 -4.09 -0.48
CA PHE A 63 -7.06 -5.50 -0.72
C PHE A 63 -7.59 -5.88 -2.09
N PRO A 64 -6.78 -6.56 -2.91
CA PRO A 64 -7.30 -7.28 -4.05
C PRO A 64 -8.30 -8.33 -3.59
N VAL A 65 -9.47 -8.37 -4.24
CA VAL A 65 -10.43 -9.46 -4.12
C VAL A 65 -10.17 -10.39 -5.28
N CYS A 66 -9.84 -11.64 -4.98
CA CYS A 66 -9.50 -12.64 -5.97
C CYS A 66 -10.40 -13.88 -5.82
N ARG A 67 -10.46 -14.74 -6.82
CA ARG A 67 -11.26 -15.98 -6.76
C ARG A 67 -10.33 -17.19 -6.74
N GLY A 68 -10.18 -17.82 -5.59
CA GLY A 68 -9.35 -19.02 -5.40
C GLY A 68 -7.83 -18.76 -5.43
N GLU A 69 -7.34 -17.91 -6.34
CA GLU A 69 -5.93 -17.54 -6.44
C GLU A 69 -5.71 -16.06 -6.76
N LEU A 70 -4.54 -15.54 -6.41
CA LEU A 70 -4.20 -14.12 -6.53
C LEU A 70 -4.13 -13.59 -7.98
N ASP A 71 -3.99 -14.45 -8.99
CA ASP A 71 -4.03 -14.01 -10.40
C ASP A 71 -5.45 -13.72 -10.88
N GLU A 72 -6.46 -14.32 -10.25
CA GLU A 72 -7.87 -14.17 -10.60
C GLU A 72 -8.50 -12.98 -9.86
N ILE A 73 -7.95 -11.79 -10.09
CA ILE A 73 -8.42 -10.53 -9.47
C ILE A 73 -9.76 -10.14 -10.07
N ILE A 74 -10.79 -10.06 -9.23
CA ILE A 74 -12.14 -9.63 -9.63
C ILE A 74 -12.46 -8.20 -9.19
N GLY A 75 -11.65 -7.61 -8.30
CA GLY A 75 -11.83 -6.23 -7.86
C GLY A 75 -10.91 -5.82 -6.70
N ILE A 76 -11.19 -4.65 -6.13
CA ILE A 76 -10.49 -4.11 -4.96
C ILE A 76 -11.54 -3.77 -3.89
N VAL A 77 -11.27 -4.15 -2.64
CA VAL A 77 -12.07 -3.75 -1.48
C VAL A 77 -11.25 -2.85 -0.57
N ARG A 78 -11.92 -1.85 0.02
CA ARG A 78 -11.33 -0.99 1.04
C ARG A 78 -11.73 -1.50 2.43
N ALA A 79 -10.76 -1.76 3.29
CA ALA A 79 -11.05 -2.01 4.69
C ALA A 79 -11.58 -0.71 5.32
N LYS A 80 -12.86 -0.71 5.68
CA LYS A 80 -13.47 0.40 6.42
C LYS A 80 -13.08 0.24 7.89
N ARG A 81 -12.03 0.93 8.31
CA ARG A 81 -11.66 1.03 9.72
C ARG A 81 -12.63 1.97 10.43
N THR A 82 -13.76 1.46 10.89
CA THR A 82 -14.57 2.18 11.88
C THR A 82 -13.83 2.12 13.22
N ALA A 83 -13.17 3.23 13.60
CA ALA A 83 -12.78 3.43 14.99
C ALA A 83 -14.06 3.36 15.86
N GLY A 84 -13.94 2.73 17.03
CA GLY A 84 -15.06 2.30 17.89
C GLY A 84 -16.33 3.16 17.86
N GLY A 85 -17.44 2.49 17.58
CA GLY A 85 -18.80 2.99 17.74
C GLY A 85 -19.71 1.82 18.06
N ALA A 86 -19.79 1.49 19.33
CA ALA A 86 -20.69 0.50 19.88
C ALA A 86 -22.16 0.80 19.55
N GLY A 87 -22.93 -0.26 19.31
CA GLY A 87 -24.35 -0.38 19.66
C GLY A 87 -25.33 0.67 19.11
N ARG A 88 -26.12 0.25 18.12
CA ARG A 88 -27.56 0.05 18.36
C ARG A 88 -28.17 -0.72 17.20
N GLY A 89 -28.53 -1.96 17.52
CA GLY A 89 -29.52 -2.70 16.76
C GLY A 89 -30.86 -1.96 16.80
N ARG A 90 -31.61 -2.16 15.73
CA ARG A 90 -33.07 -2.08 15.73
C ARG A 90 -33.57 -3.50 15.64
#